data_AF-A0A7W9HG68-F1
#
_entry.id   AF-A0A7W9HG68-F1
#
_cell.length_a   1.000
_cell.length_b   1.000
_cell.length_c   1.000
_cell.angle_alpha   90.00
_cell.angle_beta   90.00
_cell.angle_gamma   90.00
#
_symmetry.space_group_name_H-M   'P 1'
#
loop_
_entity.id
_entity.type
_entity.pdbx_description
1 polymer ?
#
loop_
_entity_poly.entity_id
_entity_poly.type
_entity_poly.pdbx_seq_one_letter_code
_entity_poly.pdbx_strand_id
1 'polypeptide(L)'
;METCDDVPGEQPHGSWRIRMLEQLRGPDLLLASNALLSLTYHEDDRDWLQTLLIDCVARGSDRQLRALSVTCMGHVARLDGVIRDDVLQLLRDLRSDPDLGGTAEDALDDVTSFADRR
;
A
#
# COMPACT_ATOMS: atom_id res chain seq x y z
N MET A 1 -40.14 -15.83 0.16
CA MET A 1 -40.50 -14.40 0.03
C MET A 1 -39.30 -13.63 0.52
N GLU A 2 -38.57 -13.07 -0.44
CA GLU A 2 -37.31 -12.36 -0.28
C GLU A 2 -37.30 -11.35 0.87
N THR A 3 -36.20 -11.34 1.63
CA THR A 3 -35.71 -10.11 2.26
C THR A 3 -34.62 -9.57 1.34
N CYS A 4 -35.04 -8.80 0.34
CA CYS A 4 -34.17 -7.97 -0.47
C CYS A 4 -33.77 -6.71 0.31
N ASP A 5 -32.64 -6.16 -0.13
CA ASP A 5 -32.04 -4.88 0.24
C ASP A 5 -31.20 -4.85 1.53
N ASP A 6 -30.08 -5.57 1.45
CA ASP A 6 -28.81 -5.14 2.03
C ASP A 6 -28.44 -3.78 1.37
N VAL A 7 -28.70 -2.69 2.08
CA VAL A 7 -28.27 -1.35 1.66
C VAL A 7 -26.76 -1.27 1.88
N PRO A 8 -25.91 -1.04 0.86
CA PRO A 8 -24.50 -0.73 1.09
C PRO A 8 -24.42 0.71 1.59
N GLY A 9 -24.78 0.91 2.85
CA GLY A 9 -24.68 2.17 3.55
C GLY A 9 -23.21 2.43 3.86
N GLU A 10 -22.61 3.35 3.12
CA GLU A 10 -21.53 4.26 3.51
C GLU A 10 -20.72 3.75 4.71
N GLN A 11 -19.66 2.97 4.42
CA GLN A 11 -18.72 2.53 5.46
C GLN A 11 -18.20 3.80 6.14
N PRO A 12 -18.43 4.02 7.44
CA PRO A 12 -17.85 5.18 8.10
C PRO A 12 -16.33 5.00 8.02
N HIS A 13 -15.64 5.83 7.22
CA HIS A 13 -14.23 5.62 6.82
C HIS A 13 -13.30 5.21 7.97
N GLY A 14 -13.58 5.68 9.20
CA GLY A 14 -12.86 5.29 10.41
C GLY A 14 -12.96 3.80 10.78
N SER A 15 -14.13 3.16 10.71
CA SER A 15 -14.30 1.75 11.11
C SER A 15 -13.65 0.80 10.11
N TRP A 16 -13.72 1.12 8.81
CA TRP A 16 -13.07 0.34 7.77
C TRP A 16 -11.55 0.42 7.87
N ARG A 17 -10.98 1.63 8.00
CA ARG A 17 -9.54 1.81 8.15
C ARG A 17 -9.01 1.05 9.37
N ILE A 18 -9.70 1.15 10.51
CA ILE A 18 -9.34 0.40 11.73
C ILE A 18 -9.31 -1.11 11.46
N ARG A 19 -10.36 -1.66 10.84
CA ARG A 19 -10.42 -3.10 10.51
C ARG A 19 -9.28 -3.54 9.58
N MET A 20 -8.94 -2.74 8.56
CA MET A 20 -7.82 -3.06 7.67
C MET A 20 -6.49 -3.06 8.42
N LEU A 21 -6.28 -2.12 9.33
CA LEU A 21 -5.08 -2.06 10.17
C LEU A 21 -5.00 -3.25 11.14
N GLU A 22 -6.13 -3.71 11.68
CA GLU A 22 -6.18 -4.92 12.51
C GLU A 22 -5.78 -6.16 11.70
N GLN A 23 -6.31 -6.31 10.48
CA GLN A 23 -5.96 -7.42 9.59
C GLN A 23 -4.48 -7.37 9.17
N LEU A 24 -3.97 -6.18 8.85
CA LEU A 24 -2.57 -5.97 8.47
C LEU A 24 -1.59 -6.32 9.60
N ARG A 25 -1.98 -6.11 10.86
CA ARG A 25 -1.17 -6.47 12.04
C ARG A 25 -1.38 -7.91 12.50
N GLY A 26 -2.36 -8.61 11.91
CA GLY A 26 -2.69 -9.98 12.25
C GLY A 26 -1.61 -10.96 11.78
N PRO A 27 -1.62 -12.20 12.31
CA PRO A 27 -0.64 -13.22 11.94
C PRO A 27 -0.90 -13.88 10.57
N ASP A 28 -2.08 -13.66 9.99
CA ASP A 28 -2.47 -14.24 8.70
C ASP A 28 -1.96 -13.36 7.55
N LEU A 29 -0.92 -13.83 6.86
CA LEU A 29 -0.27 -13.10 5.77
C LEU A 29 -1.21 -12.85 4.58
N LEU A 30 -2.17 -13.74 4.31
CA LEU A 30 -3.12 -13.55 3.21
C LEU A 30 -4.11 -12.44 3.55
N LEU A 31 -4.64 -12.44 4.78
CA LEU A 31 -5.51 -11.35 5.25
C LEU A 31 -4.75 -10.02 5.31
N ALA A 32 -3.52 -10.02 5.80
CA ALA A 32 -2.69 -8.82 5.85
C ALA A 32 -2.38 -8.27 4.45
N SER A 33 -2.05 -9.14 3.49
CA SER A 33 -1.80 -8.76 2.10
C SER A 33 -3.04 -8.17 1.44
N ASN A 34 -4.20 -8.80 1.62
CA ASN A 34 -5.48 -8.30 1.10
C ASN A 34 -5.86 -6.95 1.72
N ALA A 35 -5.60 -6.76 3.02
CA ALA A 35 -5.84 -5.49 3.69
C ALA A 35 -4.93 -4.38 3.14
N LEU A 36 -3.64 -4.67 2.92
CA LEU A 36 -2.69 -3.70 2.36
C LEU A 36 -3.06 -3.26 0.94
N LEU A 37 -3.46 -4.22 0.09
CA LEU A 37 -3.98 -3.92 -1.25
C LEU A 37 -5.28 -3.12 -1.16
N SER A 38 -6.20 -3.52 -0.29
CA SER A 38 -7.49 -2.82 -0.10
C SER A 38 -7.29 -1.37 0.31
N LEU A 39 -6.36 -1.10 1.25
CA LEU A 39 -5.96 0.26 1.63
C LEU A 39 -5.36 1.00 0.43
N THR A 40 -4.47 0.36 -0.33
CA THR A 40 -3.83 0.99 -1.50
C THR A 40 -4.84 1.47 -2.55
N TYR A 41 -5.89 0.67 -2.79
CA TYR A 41 -6.90 0.97 -3.82
C TYR A 41 -8.03 1.89 -3.36
N HIS A 42 -8.36 1.93 -2.06
CA HIS A 42 -9.59 2.58 -1.59
C HIS A 42 -9.38 3.63 -0.50
N GLU A 43 -8.16 3.80 0.02
CA GLU A 43 -7.87 4.85 0.99
C GLU A 43 -7.71 6.20 0.30
N ASP A 44 -8.51 7.18 0.73
CA ASP A 44 -8.54 8.54 0.17
C ASP A 44 -7.38 9.39 0.70
N ASP A 45 -6.95 9.14 1.94
CA ASP A 45 -5.83 9.85 2.55
C ASP A 45 -4.49 9.30 2.03
N ARG A 46 -4.07 9.81 0.87
CA ARG A 46 -2.88 9.34 0.14
C ARG A 46 -1.58 9.62 0.89
N ASP A 47 -1.52 10.69 1.66
CA ASP A 47 -0.35 11.02 2.48
C ASP A 47 -0.23 10.04 3.66
N TRP A 48 -1.34 9.74 4.31
CA TRP A 48 -1.38 8.71 5.36
C TRP A 48 -1.01 7.33 4.81
N LEU A 49 -1.57 6.94 3.65
CA LEU A 49 -1.27 5.65 3.01
C LEU A 49 0.23 5.51 2.72
N GLN A 50 0.85 6.53 2.13
CA GLN A 50 2.29 6.50 1.85
C GLN A 50 3.13 6.37 3.12
N THR A 51 2.71 7.02 4.22
CA THR A 51 3.36 6.85 5.53
C THR A 51 3.25 5.41 6.02
N LEU A 52 2.07 4.80 5.91
CA LEU A 52 1.85 3.41 6.28
C LEU A 52 2.73 2.46 5.46
N LEU A 53 2.85 2.66 4.15
CA LEU A 53 3.68 1.83 3.28
C LEU A 53 5.15 1.88 3.69
N ILE A 54 5.69 3.06 4.00
CA ILE A 54 7.06 3.22 4.54
C ILE A 54 7.21 2.44 5.84
N ASP A 55 6.27 2.58 6.78
CA ASP A 55 6.29 1.87 8.05
C ASP A 55 6.24 0.33 7.86
N CYS A 56 5.45 -0.17 6.90
CA CYS A 56 5.37 -1.59 6.60
C CYS A 56 6.68 -2.15 6.02
N VAL A 57 7.39 -1.39 5.19
CA VAL A 57 8.72 -1.78 4.70
C VAL A 57 9.76 -1.81 5.82
N ALA A 58 9.74 -0.81 6.70
CA ALA A 58 10.75 -0.63 7.75
C ALA A 58 10.55 -1.56 8.96
N ARG A 59 9.29 -1.83 9.32
CA ARG A 59 8.92 -2.58 10.53
C ARG A 59 8.38 -3.98 10.25
N GLY A 60 8.05 -4.29 8.99
CA GLY A 60 7.55 -5.60 8.61
C GLY A 60 8.58 -6.68 8.93
N SER A 61 8.20 -7.69 9.70
CA SER A 61 9.05 -8.85 9.96
C SER A 61 9.00 -9.85 8.80
N ASP A 62 7.88 -9.89 8.09
CA ASP A 62 7.66 -10.79 6.98
C ASP A 62 8.12 -10.19 5.65
N ARG A 63 8.96 -10.93 4.92
CA ARG A 63 9.50 -10.49 3.62
C ARG A 63 8.39 -10.24 2.59
N GLN A 64 7.37 -11.09 2.55
CA GLN A 64 6.31 -10.99 1.55
C GLN A 64 5.51 -9.70 1.74
N LEU A 65 5.19 -9.34 2.98
CA LEU A 65 4.54 -8.06 3.28
C LEU A 65 5.42 -6.84 2.98
N ARG A 66 6.74 -6.92 3.26
CA ARG A 66 7.67 -5.84 2.88
C ARG A 66 7.70 -5.65 1.36
N ALA A 67 7.85 -6.74 0.60
CA ALA A 67 7.86 -6.70 -0.86
C ALA A 67 6.52 -6.16 -1.41
N LEU A 68 5.39 -6.63 -0.89
CA LEU A 68 4.08 -6.12 -1.29
C LEU A 68 3.92 -4.63 -0.99
N SER A 69 4.47 -4.14 0.12
CA SER A 69 4.46 -2.70 0.44
C SER A 69 5.21 -1.89 -0.61
N VAL A 70 6.37 -2.39 -1.07
CA VAL A 70 7.14 -1.77 -2.17
C VAL A 70 6.34 -1.79 -3.48
N THR A 71 5.70 -2.90 -3.82
CA THR A 71 4.79 -2.97 -4.98
C THR A 71 3.65 -1.96 -4.88
N CYS A 72 3.05 -1.81 -3.69
CA CYS A 72 1.97 -0.85 -3.47
C CYS A 72 2.43 0.60 -3.63
N MET A 73 3.71 0.93 -3.35
CA MET A 73 4.27 2.26 -3.65
C MET A 73 4.29 2.55 -5.17
N GLY A 74 4.59 1.54 -6.00
CA GLY A 74 4.44 1.64 -7.46
C GLY A 74 2.97 1.84 -7.87
N HIS A 75 2.04 1.13 -7.23
CA HIS A 75 0.61 1.33 -7.45
C HIS A 75 0.13 2.74 -7.08
N VAL A 76 0.62 3.32 -5.98
CA VAL A 76 0.35 4.73 -5.61
C VAL A 76 0.77 5.66 -6.76
N ALA A 77 1.98 5.50 -7.29
CA ALA A 77 2.43 6.31 -8.42
C ALA A 77 1.54 6.15 -9.66
N ARG A 78 1.12 4.91 -9.95
CA ARG A 78 0.26 4.59 -11.09
C ARG A 78 -1.16 5.14 -10.95
N LEU A 79 -1.73 5.08 -9.75
CA LEU A 79 -3.12 5.45 -9.48
C LEU A 79 -3.26 6.96 -9.28
N ASP A 80 -2.33 7.58 -8.57
CA ASP A 80 -2.44 8.97 -8.13
C ASP A 80 -1.67 9.94 -9.04
N GLY A 81 -0.65 9.44 -9.76
CA GLY A 81 0.27 10.27 -10.55
C GLY A 81 1.17 11.17 -9.70
N VAL A 82 1.18 10.99 -8.37
CA VAL A 82 2.00 11.75 -7.43
C VAL A 82 2.57 10.78 -6.39
N ILE A 83 3.85 10.95 -6.08
CA ILE A 83 4.52 10.20 -5.02
C ILE A 83 5.37 11.15 -4.19
N ARG A 84 5.45 10.91 -2.88
CA ARG A 84 6.26 11.71 -1.97
C ARG A 84 7.76 11.45 -2.17
N ASP A 85 8.56 12.47 -1.92
CA ASP A 85 10.02 12.41 -2.05
C ASP A 85 10.67 11.38 -1.12
N ASP A 86 10.12 11.17 0.09
CA ASP A 86 10.66 10.20 1.05
C ASP A 86 10.34 8.75 0.65
N VAL A 87 9.18 8.50 0.04
CA VAL A 87 8.88 7.21 -0.60
C VAL A 87 9.84 6.97 -1.76
N LEU A 88 10.07 7.97 -2.60
CA LEU A 88 10.99 7.87 -3.73
C LEU A 88 12.44 7.62 -3.27
N GLN A 89 12.88 8.27 -2.19
CA GLN A 89 14.19 8.04 -1.61
C GLN A 89 14.30 6.62 -1.05
N LEU A 90 13.29 6.15 -0.32
CA LEU A 90 13.25 4.77 0.18
C LEU A 90 13.36 3.75 -0.96
N LEU A 91 12.61 3.92 -2.04
CA LEU A 91 12.69 3.02 -3.21
C LEU A 91 14.10 2.99 -3.81
N ARG A 92 14.77 4.15 -3.90
CA ARG A 92 16.17 4.21 -4.39
C ARG A 92 17.12 3.48 -3.47
N ASP A 93 16.96 3.64 -2.16
CA ASP A 93 17.82 2.99 -1.16
C ASP A 93 17.63 1.46 -1.20
N LEU A 94 16.40 0.99 -1.43
CA LEU A 94 16.07 -0.43 -1.52
C LEU A 94 16.61 -1.13 -2.78
N ARG A 95 17.05 -0.41 -3.82
CA ARG A 95 17.61 -1.04 -5.02
C ARG A 95 18.80 -1.95 -4.73
N SER A 96 19.55 -1.64 -3.67
CA SER A 96 20.70 -2.45 -3.24
C SER A 96 20.34 -3.53 -2.22
N ASP A 97 19.08 -3.60 -1.78
CA ASP A 97 18.60 -4.63 -0.87
C ASP A 97 18.53 -5.97 -1.63
N PRO A 98 19.19 -7.05 -1.15
CA PRO A 98 19.22 -8.33 -1.85
C PRO A 98 17.86 -8.99 -2.00
N ASP A 99 16.88 -8.54 -1.21
CA ASP A 99 15.58 -9.14 -1.06
C ASP A 99 14.49 -8.36 -1.77
N LEU A 100 14.64 -7.04 -1.78
CA LEU A 100 13.65 -6.10 -2.28
C LEU A 100 14.11 -5.33 -3.52
N GLY A 101 15.38 -5.44 -3.92
CA GLY A 101 15.97 -4.65 -4.99
C GLY A 101 15.21 -4.74 -6.32
N GLY A 102 14.87 -5.95 -6.76
CA GLY A 102 14.08 -6.14 -7.99
C GLY A 102 12.69 -5.49 -7.89
N THR A 103 12.00 -5.67 -6.78
CA THR A 103 10.67 -5.07 -6.54
C THR A 103 10.74 -3.55 -6.44
N ALA A 104 11.83 -3.01 -5.88
CA ALA A 104 12.07 -1.58 -5.81
C ALA A 104 12.35 -0.98 -7.20
N GLU A 105 13.05 -1.71 -8.06
CA GLU A 105 13.24 -1.30 -9.46
C GLU A 105 11.91 -1.26 -10.22
N ASP A 106 11.07 -2.28 -10.08
CA ASP A 106 9.72 -2.29 -10.69
C ASP A 106 8.88 -1.09 -10.22
N ALA A 107 8.90 -0.78 -8.91
CA ALA A 107 8.17 0.37 -8.37
C ALA A 107 8.74 1.72 -8.83
N LEU A 108 10.06 1.84 -9.01
CA LEU A 108 10.68 3.04 -9.58
C LEU A 108 10.35 3.23 -11.06
N ASP A 109 10.19 2.14 -11.80
CA ASP A 109 9.73 2.17 -13.19
C ASP A 109 8.27 2.65 -13.27
N ASP A 110 7.40 2.20 -12.36
CA ASP A 110 6.05 2.74 -12.22
C ASP A 110 6.09 4.26 -11.91
N VAL A 111 6.91 4.70 -10.95
CA VAL A 111 7.08 6.12 -10.63
C VAL A 111 7.51 6.92 -11.86
N THR A 112 8.52 6.44 -12.58
CA THR A 112 9.05 7.12 -13.77
C THR A 112 8.02 7.17 -14.90
N SER A 113 7.15 6.17 -14.99
CA SER A 113 6.14 6.06 -16.04
C SER A 113 4.88 6.87 -15.78
N PHE A 114 4.50 7.03 -14.50
CA PHE A 114 3.17 7.57 -14.13
C PHE A 114 3.21 8.81 -13.25
N ALA A 115 4.24 9.01 -12.44
CA ALA A 115 4.34 10.18 -11.57
C ALA A 115 5.18 11.28 -12.25
N ASP A 116 4.49 12.33 -12.71
CA ASP A 116 5.14 13.48 -13.32
C ASP A 116 5.81 14.32 -12.22
N ARG A 117 7.10 14.66 -12.40
CA ARG A 117 7.86 15.48 -11.44
C ARG A 117 7.33 16.93 -11.49
N ARG A 118 6.23 17.22 -10.82
CA ARG A 118 5.71 18.59 -10.68
C ARG A 118 6.35 19.35 -9.53
#